data_AF-A0A1N6Y325-F1
#
_entry.id   AF-A0A1N6Y325-F1
#
_cell.length_a   1.000
_cell.length_b   1.000
_cell.length_c   1.000
_cell.angle_alpha   90.00
_cell.angle_beta   90.00
_cell.angle_gamma   90.00
#
_symmetry.space_group_name_H-M   'P 1'
#
loop_
_entity.id
_entity.type
_entity.pdbx_description
1 polymer ?
#
loop_
_entity_poly.entity_id
_entity_poly.type
_entity_poly.pdbx_seq_one_letter_code
_entity_poly.pdbx_strand_id
1 'polypeptide(L)'
;MISFNCLPEQEVLADFVRRECIERIDIRFCRDDAAEGASETSIITCAPAEAEFATIYGITDLGEARAIHDVDLSAAGADELAAACRALFVAILDARRDPPDAAQRHQAEQDAISALSGHLSGPRD
;
A
#
# COMPACT_ATOMS: atom_id res chain seq x y z
N MET A 1 -2.81 -17.72 4.71
CA MET A 1 -1.87 -16.71 4.17
C MET A 1 -2.75 -15.56 3.72
N ILE A 2 -2.52 -14.35 4.23
CA ILE A 2 -3.35 -13.18 3.91
C ILE A 2 -3.06 -12.76 2.48
N SER A 3 -4.12 -12.40 1.73
CA SER A 3 -4.01 -11.75 0.44
C SER A 3 -4.17 -10.25 0.66
N PHE A 4 -3.16 -9.48 0.30
CA PHE A 4 -3.16 -8.03 0.47
C PHE A 4 -3.87 -7.38 -0.72
N ASN A 5 -5.12 -6.98 -0.51
CA ASN A 5 -6.05 -6.54 -1.55
C ASN A 5 -5.73 -5.17 -2.18
N CYS A 6 -4.84 -4.35 -1.59
CA CYS A 6 -4.41 -3.08 -2.18
C CYS A 6 -3.08 -3.16 -2.92
N LEU A 7 -2.38 -4.30 -2.87
CA LEU A 7 -1.14 -4.46 -3.63
C LEU A 7 -1.45 -4.64 -5.12
N PRO A 8 -0.55 -4.17 -6.01
CA PRO A 8 -0.59 -4.52 -7.44
C PRO A 8 -0.73 -6.03 -7.66
N GLU A 9 -1.39 -6.41 -8.75
CA GLU A 9 -1.62 -7.82 -9.07
C GLU A 9 -0.32 -8.64 -9.02
N GLN A 10 -0.37 -9.76 -8.29
CA GLN A 10 0.75 -10.72 -8.14
C GLN A 10 1.95 -10.20 -7.34
N GLU A 11 1.89 -9.01 -6.76
CA GLU A 11 2.97 -8.50 -5.93
C GLU A 11 2.96 -9.14 -4.52
N VAL A 12 4.12 -9.60 -4.07
CA VAL A 12 4.31 -10.18 -2.74
C VAL A 12 4.67 -9.07 -1.76
N LEU A 13 4.10 -9.11 -0.56
CA LEU A 13 4.32 -8.09 0.49
C LEU A 13 5.81 -7.78 0.74
N ALA A 14 6.66 -8.80 0.78
CA ALA A 14 8.09 -8.61 1.05
C ALA A 14 8.79 -7.80 -0.05
N ASP A 15 8.42 -8.04 -1.31
CA ASP A 15 8.97 -7.31 -2.46
C ASP A 15 8.45 -5.88 -2.47
N PHE A 16 7.16 -5.69 -2.21
CA PHE A 16 6.55 -4.36 -2.06
C PHE A 16 7.23 -3.53 -0.98
N VAL A 17 7.40 -4.10 0.22
CA VAL A 17 8.01 -3.42 1.37
C VAL A 17 9.45 -2.99 1.08
N ARG A 18 10.22 -3.82 0.37
CA ARG A 18 11.59 -3.49 -0.05
C ARG A 18 11.62 -2.42 -1.12
N ARG A 19 10.78 -2.57 -2.16
CA ARG A 19 10.74 -1.68 -3.33
C ARG A 19 10.27 -0.27 -2.95
N GLU A 20 9.26 -0.18 -2.10
CA GLU A 20 8.69 1.09 -1.62
C GLU A 20 9.40 1.62 -0.35
N CYS A 21 10.47 0.96 0.10
CA CYS A 21 11.20 1.35 1.32
C CYS A 21 10.29 1.59 2.54
N ILE A 22 9.34 0.68 2.81
CA ILE A 22 8.38 0.85 3.90
C ILE A 22 9.08 0.74 5.26
N GLU A 23 8.89 1.73 6.13
CA GLU A 23 9.52 1.82 7.44
C GLU A 23 8.54 1.79 8.62
N ARG A 24 7.27 2.15 8.40
CA ARG A 24 6.24 2.24 9.44
C ARG A 24 4.91 1.72 8.96
N ILE A 25 4.07 1.35 9.91
CA ILE A 25 2.70 0.93 9.71
C ILE A 25 1.80 2.06 10.19
N ASP A 26 0.82 2.43 9.37
CA ASP A 26 -0.23 3.39 9.71
C ASP A 26 -1.59 2.75 9.41
N ILE A 27 -2.57 2.96 10.27
CA ILE A 27 -3.91 2.35 10.13
C ILE A 27 -4.92 3.48 10.19
N ARG A 28 -5.77 3.57 9.16
CA ARG A 28 -6.73 4.66 9.03
C ARG A 28 -8.13 4.10 8.83
N PHE A 29 -9.10 4.77 9.44
CA PHE A 29 -10.52 4.51 9.21
C PHE A 29 -10.95 5.20 7.92
N CYS A 30 -11.60 4.47 7.03
CA CYS A 30 -11.88 4.90 5.66
C CYS A 30 -13.34 4.65 5.28
N ARG A 31 -13.83 5.41 4.29
CA ARG A 31 -15.11 5.19 3.61
C ARG A 31 -14.97 5.52 2.13
N ASP A 32 -15.87 4.99 1.31
CA ASP A 32 -16.00 5.43 -0.08
C ASP A 32 -16.71 6.80 -0.13
N ASP A 33 -16.13 7.73 -0.88
CA ASP A 33 -16.64 9.09 -1.14
C ASP A 33 -16.92 9.28 -2.64
N ALA A 34 -16.92 8.19 -3.43
CA ALA A 34 -17.31 8.24 -4.82
C ALA A 34 -18.75 8.76 -4.96
N ALA A 35 -18.94 9.76 -5.82
CA ALA A 35 -20.28 10.22 -6.17
C ALA A 35 -21.05 9.08 -6.86
N GLU A 36 -22.37 8.99 -6.62
CA GLU A 36 -23.22 7.99 -7.27
C GLU A 36 -23.02 8.00 -8.80
N GLY A 37 -22.59 6.86 -9.36
CA GLY A 37 -22.34 6.68 -10.79
C GLY A 37 -20.95 7.10 -11.27
N ALA A 38 -20.03 7.49 -10.39
CA ALA A 38 -18.63 7.69 -10.74
C ALA A 38 -17.96 6.37 -11.13
N SER A 39 -17.14 6.41 -12.17
CA SER A 39 -16.34 5.25 -12.61
C SER A 39 -15.10 5.01 -11.74
N GLU A 40 -14.75 5.97 -10.89
CA GLU A 40 -13.55 5.93 -10.05
C GLU A 40 -13.96 5.89 -8.57
N THR A 41 -13.45 4.89 -7.85
CA THR A 41 -13.58 4.78 -6.39
C THR A 41 -12.76 5.87 -5.74
N SER A 42 -13.36 6.64 -4.84
CA SER A 42 -12.68 7.74 -4.13
C SER A 42 -12.67 7.45 -2.64
N ILE A 43 -11.60 6.83 -2.15
CA ILE A 43 -11.48 6.48 -0.73
C ILE A 43 -10.95 7.66 0.08
N ILE A 44 -11.62 8.01 1.18
CA ILE A 44 -11.18 9.06 2.10
C ILE A 44 -10.98 8.53 3.52
N THR A 45 -10.04 9.13 4.25
CA THR A 45 -9.91 8.92 5.70
C THR A 45 -10.98 9.72 6.44
N CYS A 46 -11.63 9.10 7.42
CA CYS A 46 -12.72 9.72 8.19
C CYS A 46 -12.64 9.36 9.69
N ALA A 47 -13.58 9.88 10.48
CA ALA A 47 -13.71 9.52 11.89
C ALA A 47 -14.20 8.06 12.03
N PRO A 48 -13.84 7.34 13.11
CA PRO A 48 -14.22 5.93 13.28
C PRO A 48 -15.74 5.66 13.23
N ALA A 49 -16.56 6.64 13.64
CA ALA A 49 -18.01 6.51 13.62
C ALA A 49 -18.63 6.59 12.21
N GLU A 50 -17.88 7.09 11.24
CA GLU A 50 -18.31 7.29 9.84
C GLU A 50 -17.67 6.27 8.89
N ALA A 51 -16.83 5.39 9.42
CA ALA A 51 -16.00 4.50 8.65
C ALA A 51 -16.75 3.23 8.22
N GLU A 52 -16.42 2.76 7.03
CA GLU A 52 -16.95 1.53 6.45
C GLU A 52 -15.94 0.39 6.55
N PHE A 53 -14.64 0.72 6.51
CA PHE A 53 -13.51 -0.19 6.64
C PHE A 53 -12.31 0.52 7.28
N ALA A 54 -11.23 -0.21 7.52
CA ALA A 54 -9.94 0.37 7.87
C ALA A 54 -8.89 -0.04 6.83
N THR A 55 -8.03 0.89 6.44
CA THR A 55 -6.91 0.63 5.52
C THR A 55 -5.61 0.60 6.31
N ILE A 56 -4.82 -0.45 6.09
CA ILE A 56 -3.44 -0.58 6.52
C ILE A 56 -2.56 0.07 5.45
N TYR A 57 -1.80 1.06 5.85
CA TYR A 57 -0.79 1.74 5.04
C TYR A 57 0.62 1.37 5.51
N GLY A 58 1.52 1.19 4.54
CA GLY A 58 2.95 1.31 4.77
C GLY A 58 3.37 2.76 4.57
N ILE A 59 4.18 3.31 5.48
CA ILE A 59 4.81 4.61 5.30
C ILE A 59 6.24 4.41 4.80
N THR A 60 6.56 4.99 3.64
CA THR A 60 7.88 4.94 3.01
C THR A 60 8.91 5.74 3.82
N ASP A 61 10.19 5.58 3.50
CA ASP A 61 11.29 6.40 4.00
C ASP A 61 11.16 7.89 3.64
N LEU A 62 10.45 8.21 2.56
CA LEU A 62 10.07 9.57 2.17
C LEU A 62 8.83 10.12 2.89
N GLY A 63 8.17 9.29 3.72
CA GLY A 63 6.96 9.67 4.45
C GLY A 63 5.67 9.54 3.64
N GLU A 64 5.71 8.93 2.46
CA GLU A 64 4.54 8.69 1.63
C GLU A 64 3.73 7.50 2.16
N ALA A 65 2.40 7.58 2.13
CA ALA A 65 1.54 6.47 2.52
C ALA A 65 1.19 5.62 1.30
N ARG A 66 1.44 4.31 1.40
CA ARG A 66 1.10 3.31 0.39
C ARG A 66 0.06 2.34 0.95
N ALA A 67 -1.11 2.25 0.32
CA ALA A 67 -2.16 1.33 0.75
C ALA A 67 -1.69 -0.12 0.57
N ILE A 68 -1.92 -0.96 1.58
CA ILE A 68 -1.49 -2.37 1.58
C ILE A 68 -2.71 -3.29 1.70
N HIS A 69 -3.66 -2.95 2.58
CA HIS A 69 -4.82 -3.80 2.81
C HIS A 69 -6.01 -3.05 3.40
N ASP A 70 -7.20 -3.27 2.85
CA ASP A 70 -8.46 -2.88 3.46
C ASP A 70 -9.06 -4.04 4.27
N VAL A 71 -9.53 -3.74 5.48
CA VAL A 71 -10.16 -4.70 6.41
C VAL A 71 -11.53 -4.21 6.86
N ASP A 72 -12.48 -5.15 6.99
CA ASP A 72 -13.82 -4.86 7.48
C ASP A 72 -13.83 -4.48 8.97
N LEU A 73 -14.75 -3.60 9.39
CA LEU A 73 -14.92 -3.20 10.79
C LEU A 73 -15.73 -4.24 11.60
N SER A 74 -15.18 -5.45 11.71
CA SER A 74 -15.78 -6.57 12.42
C SER A 74 -14.77 -7.27 13.33
N ALA A 75 -15.22 -8.20 14.18
CA ALA A 75 -14.32 -9.02 14.99
C ALA A 75 -13.36 -9.86 14.11
N ALA A 76 -13.86 -10.43 13.02
CA ALA A 76 -13.03 -11.17 12.08
C ALA A 76 -12.03 -10.25 11.34
N GLY A 77 -12.47 -9.04 10.98
CA GLY A 77 -11.58 -8.04 10.39
C GLY A 77 -10.51 -7.54 11.36
N ALA A 78 -10.79 -7.52 12.68
CA ALA A 78 -9.78 -7.22 13.69
C ALA A 78 -8.71 -8.33 13.80
N ASP A 79 -9.11 -9.61 13.68
CA ASP A 79 -8.17 -10.73 13.62
C ASP A 79 -7.31 -10.67 12.34
N GLU A 80 -7.93 -10.33 11.20
CA GLU A 80 -7.25 -10.12 9.92
C GLU A 80 -6.25 -8.95 9.99
N LEU A 81 -6.67 -7.81 10.55
CA LEU A 81 -5.82 -6.64 10.81
C LEU A 81 -4.59 -7.03 11.62
N ALA A 82 -4.77 -7.74 12.73
CA ALA A 82 -3.66 -8.17 13.59
C ALA A 82 -2.67 -9.07 12.84
N ALA A 83 -3.18 -10.01 12.05
CA ALA A 83 -2.35 -10.91 11.26
C ALA A 83 -1.64 -10.18 10.09
N ALA A 84 -2.28 -9.20 9.46
CA ALA A 84 -1.71 -8.37 8.40
C ALA A 84 -0.60 -7.44 8.96
N CYS A 85 -0.86 -6.75 10.08
CA CYS A 85 0.14 -5.93 10.76
C CYS A 85 1.36 -6.75 11.19
N ARG A 86 1.13 -7.97 11.71
CA ARG A 86 2.23 -8.88 12.05
C ARG A 86 3.08 -9.22 10.81
N ALA A 87 2.45 -9.57 9.70
CA ALA A 87 3.15 -9.91 8.46
C ALA A 87 3.96 -8.71 7.93
N LEU A 88 3.36 -7.52 7.91
CA LEU A 88 4.02 -6.28 7.49
C LEU A 88 5.19 -5.93 8.39
N PHE A 89 5.04 -6.03 9.71
CA PHE A 89 6.14 -5.78 10.65
C PHE A 89 7.33 -6.71 10.41
N VAL A 90 7.08 -8.00 10.18
CA VAL A 90 8.14 -8.96 9.84
C VAL A 90 8.81 -8.60 8.51
N ALA A 91 8.03 -8.26 7.47
CA ALA A 91 8.57 -7.85 6.18
C ALA A 91 9.48 -6.61 6.29
N ILE A 92 9.09 -5.61 7.09
CA ILE A 92 9.92 -4.41 7.33
C ILE A 92 11.24 -4.80 8.01
N LEU A 93 11.20 -5.69 9.02
CA LEU A 93 12.42 -6.15 9.69
C LEU A 93 13.34 -6.94 8.75
N ASP A 94 12.78 -7.81 7.92
CA ASP A 94 13.54 -8.59 6.96
C ASP A 94 14.15 -7.70 5.87
N ALA A 95 13.43 -6.70 5.38
CA ALA A 95 13.93 -5.69 4.43
C ALA A 95 15.09 -4.88 5.02
N ARG A 96 15.05 -4.55 6.32
CA ARG A 96 16.15 -3.86 7.01
C ARG A 96 17.38 -4.73 7.21
N ARG A 97 17.20 -6.03 7.45
CA ARG A 97 18.32 -6.97 7.62
C ARG A 97 19.07 -7.20 6.31
N ASP A 98 18.35 -7.15 5.19
CA ASP A 98 18.86 -7.41 3.84
C ASP A 98 18.44 -6.25 2.91
N PRO A 99 19.09 -5.08 3.06
CA PRO A 99 18.75 -3.90 2.28
C PRO A 99 19.08 -4.13 0.80
N PRO A 100 18.29 -3.55 -0.13
CA PRO A 100 18.53 -3.74 -1.56
C PRO A 100 19.93 -3.28 -1.95
N ASP A 101 20.62 -4.11 -2.72
CA ASP A 101 21.96 -3.81 -3.18
C ASP A 101 21.96 -2.63 -4.19
N ALA A 102 23.15 -2.17 -4.57
CA ALA A 102 23.26 -1.03 -5.49
C ALA A 102 22.61 -1.29 -6.87
N ALA A 103 22.58 -2.54 -7.33
CA ALA A 103 21.98 -2.90 -8.62
C ALA A 103 20.45 -2.91 -8.52
N GLN A 104 19.90 -3.42 -7.42
CA GLN A 104 18.46 -3.42 -7.15
C GLN A 104 17.91 -2.00 -7.00
N ARG A 105 18.65 -1.12 -6.30
CA ARG A 105 18.29 0.30 -6.20
C ARG A 105 18.32 1.00 -7.56
N HIS A 106 19.36 0.75 -8.35
CA HIS A 106 19.46 1.33 -9.69
C HIS A 106 18.32 0.85 -10.61
N GLN A 107 17.93 -0.42 -10.53
CA GLN A 107 16.80 -0.94 -11.31
C GLN A 107 15.47 -0.27 -10.89
N ALA A 108 15.22 -0.15 -9.59
CA ALA A 108 14.02 0.53 -9.08
C ALA A 108 13.96 2.00 -9.54
N GLU A 109 15.10 2.70 -9.59
CA GLU A 109 15.18 4.05 -10.15
C GLU A 109 14.84 4.08 -11.65
N GLN A 110 15.33 3.13 -12.44
CA GLN A 110 15.00 3.04 -13.87
C GLN A 110 13.51 2.74 -14.11
N ASP A 111 12.91 1.87 -13.29
CA ASP A 111 11.49 1.53 -13.39
C ASP A 111 10.61 2.75 -13.04
N ALA A 112 10.97 3.50 -12.00
CA ALA A 112 10.29 4.74 -11.61
C ALA A 112 10.37 5.82 -12.72
N ILE A 113 11.55 6.02 -13.31
CA ILE A 113 11.75 6.96 -14.44
C ILE A 113 10.91 6.53 -15.65
N SER A 114 10.85 5.23 -15.93
CA SER A 114 10.10 4.68 -17.05
C SER A 114 8.58 4.84 -16.84
N ALA A 115 8.08 4.61 -15.63
CA ALA A 115 6.67 4.81 -15.28
C ALA A 115 6.24 6.28 -15.44
N LEU A 116 7.09 7.23 -15.03
CA LEU A 116 6.87 8.67 -15.22
C LEU A 116 6.91 9.09 -16.70
N SER A 117 7.83 8.50 -17.48
CA SER A 117 7.98 8.80 -18.91
C SER A 117 6.83 8.23 -19.76
N GLY A 118 6.25 7.10 -19.33
CA GLY A 118 5.05 6.52 -19.93
C GLY A 118 3.81 7.42 -19.77
N HIS A 119 3.68 8.14 -18.65
CA HIS A 119 2.58 9.10 -18.42
C HIS A 119 2.66 10.37 -19.28
N LEU A 120 3.84 10.74 -19.78
CA LEU A 120 4.04 11.93 -20.63
C LEU A 120 3.86 11.66 -22.13
N SER A 121 3.55 10.42 -22.52
CA SER A 121 3.44 10.00 -23.93
C SER A 121 2.01 9.65 -24.39
N GLY A 122 0.98 10.01 -23.62
CA GLY A 122 -0.42 9.90 -24.06
C GLY A 122 -0.75 10.80 -25.27
N PRO A 123 -1.65 10.38 -26.17
CA PRO A 123 -1.88 11.06 -27.45
C PRO A 123 -2.38 12.49 -27.23
N ARG A 124 -1.70 13.44 -27.88
CA ARG A 124 -2.21 14.79 -28.10
C ARG A 124 -3.23 14.73 -29.24
N ASP A 125 -4.50 14.57 -28.90
CA ASP A 125 -5.60 14.93 -29.79
C ASP A 125 -6.18 16.28 -29.38
#